data_AF-A0AAE4JSX5-F1
#
_entry.id   AF-A0AAE4JSX5-F1
#
_cell.length_a   1.000
_cell.length_b   1.000
_cell.length_c   1.000
_cell.angle_alpha   90.00
_cell.angle_beta   90.00
_cell.angle_gamma   90.00
#
_symmetry.space_group_name_H-M   'P 1'
#
loop_
_entity.id
_entity.type
_entity.pdbx_description
1 polymer ?
#
loop_
_entity_poly.entity_id
_entity_poly.type
_entity_poly.pdbx_seq_one_letter_code
_entity_poly.pdbx_strand_id
1 'polypeptide(L)'
;MYKKIVISLMVCFLLIISANCKVKGIDNIQKGKVLIVHDNFNSFSYDNNIIYSVKELLGAFNTEVKVMNLDNYKEKEIYNYDYVFVIGIDEEINKKSFFIEDLRNYNKKICWIGKGIDIFLQNNPKYNMRYIGTKWDITETYYSNKKNMNISNMEEFYLDSNKGFTVLKPYSKDTKIYAYLSNGKDYFPYIINEKNLWHVSQIDNSSVIFYIFSDVLNDIFKVDKFREEKVFIRIEDVNPLMDINKLKSIADFLYSEDIPFMISLVPAVIDTKTGYTTGISDKKEFIETIKYMQKKGGAVILYGYTNQNSKKEVIKEGYKFENEKESTPLNFDMEKYVYDKVGKNLDECVKNQIYPLAFGAPHYDMDIREYKEFKKYFSTYVEQYQNNDKRFISKAYPYILKDTETFNILIPENLGNMAKNNSLWLREIQENFRKISIVRGYTAGVFFNPYMDINYLKNLVDYFKSQNVNFLDLKEEENWVKWNDIKVSSKNGTFNVKYKEKKEFNKKGFKEKQLIDRINFIIIIIVAVFITIFIIIFFLSKKKDRNKFLR
;
A
#
# COMPACT_ATOMS: atom_id res chain seq x y z
N MET A 1 -43.17 -36.18 34.35
CA MET A 1 -42.36 -35.04 34.83
C MET A 1 -41.27 -34.59 33.85
N TYR A 2 -40.49 -35.50 33.27
CA TYR A 2 -39.39 -35.18 32.35
C TYR A 2 -39.75 -34.35 31.09
N LYS A 3 -40.88 -34.63 30.41
CA LYS A 3 -41.29 -33.87 29.21
C LYS A 3 -41.54 -32.39 29.49
N LYS A 4 -42.08 -32.03 30.66
CA LYS A 4 -42.32 -30.62 31.03
C LYS A 4 -41.01 -29.87 31.33
N ILE A 5 -40.03 -30.56 31.90
CA ILE A 5 -38.70 -29.99 32.19
C ILE A 5 -37.92 -29.72 30.90
N VAL A 6 -37.97 -30.64 29.92
CA VAL A 6 -37.30 -30.46 28.62
C VAL A 6 -37.94 -29.32 27.82
N ILE A 7 -39.26 -29.21 27.83
CA ILE A 7 -39.96 -28.10 27.15
C ILE A 7 -39.63 -26.76 27.84
N SER A 8 -39.58 -26.73 29.18
CA SER A 8 -39.19 -25.52 29.91
C SER A 8 -37.74 -25.12 29.65
N LEU A 9 -36.82 -26.09 29.52
CA LEU A 9 -35.42 -25.84 29.15
C LEU A 9 -35.29 -25.35 27.70
N MET A 10 -36.05 -25.91 26.76
CA MET A 10 -36.07 -25.43 25.36
C MET A 10 -36.63 -24.01 25.26
N VAL A 11 -37.68 -23.67 26.00
CA VAL A 11 -38.26 -22.32 26.02
C VAL A 11 -37.31 -21.33 26.68
N CYS A 12 -36.62 -21.70 27.77
CA CYS A 12 -35.55 -20.88 28.34
C CYS A 12 -34.37 -20.71 27.37
N PHE A 13 -33.98 -21.75 26.62
CA PHE A 13 -32.91 -21.66 25.63
C PHE A 13 -33.30 -20.76 24.44
N LEU A 14 -34.56 -20.83 23.98
CA LEU A 14 -35.11 -19.95 22.94
C LEU A 14 -35.28 -18.50 23.42
N LEU A 15 -35.57 -18.28 24.71
CA LEU A 15 -35.61 -16.95 25.32
C LEU A 15 -34.21 -16.35 25.52
N ILE A 16 -33.19 -17.18 25.78
CA ILE A 16 -31.79 -16.75 25.85
C ILE A 16 -31.24 -16.40 24.45
N ILE A 17 -31.70 -17.09 23.39
CA ILE A 17 -31.32 -16.76 22.00
C ILE A 17 -32.04 -15.50 21.49
N SER A 18 -33.24 -15.20 21.97
CA SER A 18 -34.00 -14.00 21.58
C SER A 18 -33.73 -12.77 22.44
N ALA A 19 -33.03 -12.92 23.57
CA ALA A 19 -32.50 -11.81 24.36
C ALA A 19 -31.24 -11.20 23.71
N ASN A 20 -31.45 -10.35 22.70
CA ASN A 20 -30.54 -9.28 22.28
C ASN A 20 -29.04 -9.63 22.17
N CYS A 21 -28.68 -10.52 21.25
CA CYS A 21 -27.53 -10.21 20.40
C CYS A 21 -28.01 -9.23 19.33
N LYS A 22 -28.20 -7.97 19.71
CA LYS A 22 -27.92 -6.88 18.77
C LYS A 22 -26.44 -7.04 18.46
N VAL A 23 -26.13 -7.77 17.38
CA VAL A 23 -24.90 -7.53 16.66
C VAL A 23 -24.95 -6.04 16.38
N LYS A 24 -24.20 -5.25 17.15
CA LYS A 24 -23.84 -3.92 16.72
C LYS A 24 -23.10 -4.16 15.43
N GLY A 25 -23.80 -4.00 14.30
CA GLY A 25 -23.13 -3.65 13.07
C GLY A 25 -22.20 -2.51 13.44
N ILE A 26 -20.93 -2.63 13.06
CA ILE A 26 -19.91 -1.59 13.20
C ILE A 26 -20.62 -0.27 13.03
N ASP A 27 -20.66 0.53 14.12
CA ASP A 27 -21.29 1.85 14.09
C ASP A 27 -20.79 2.51 12.80
N ASN A 28 -21.70 2.89 11.91
CA ASN A 28 -21.37 3.55 10.66
C ASN A 28 -20.94 4.97 11.06
N ILE A 29 -19.76 5.09 11.68
CA ILE A 29 -19.21 6.33 12.21
C ILE A 29 -19.10 7.25 11.01
N GLN A 30 -19.92 8.29 11.03
CA GLN A 30 -19.99 9.23 9.93
C GLN A 30 -18.60 9.76 9.61
N LYS A 31 -18.14 9.54 8.38
CA LYS A 31 -16.83 10.02 7.91
C LYS A 31 -16.82 11.54 7.93
N GLY A 32 -15.73 12.13 8.44
CA GLY A 32 -15.52 13.57 8.36
C GLY A 32 -15.34 14.00 6.89
N LYS A 33 -16.14 14.96 6.42
CA LYS A 33 -16.03 15.41 5.02
C LYS A 33 -14.92 16.43 4.89
N VAL A 34 -13.93 16.15 4.04
CA VAL A 34 -12.77 17.01 3.81
C VAL A 34 -12.77 17.47 2.35
N LEU A 35 -12.63 18.77 2.14
CA LEU A 35 -12.32 19.34 0.83
C LEU A 35 -10.86 19.80 0.84
N ILE A 36 -10.05 19.30 -0.09
CA ILE A 36 -8.73 19.84 -0.40
C ILE A 36 -8.89 20.76 -1.62
N VAL A 37 -8.64 22.05 -1.45
CA VAL A 37 -8.57 23.04 -2.53
C VAL A 37 -7.12 23.42 -2.76
N HIS A 38 -6.68 23.45 -4.01
CA HIS A 38 -5.31 23.79 -4.37
C HIS A 38 -5.25 24.67 -5.63
N ASP A 39 -4.23 25.50 -5.73
CA ASP A 39 -4.03 26.44 -6.85
C ASP A 39 -3.34 25.78 -8.05
N ASN A 40 -2.32 24.96 -7.80
CA ASN A 40 -1.62 24.19 -8.83
C ASN A 40 -1.39 22.75 -8.38
N PHE A 41 -1.03 21.85 -9.29
CA PHE A 41 -0.55 20.50 -8.97
C PHE A 41 0.99 20.44 -8.89
N ASN A 42 1.70 21.40 -9.49
CA ASN A 42 3.15 21.38 -9.63
C ASN A 42 3.79 22.53 -8.84
N SER A 43 4.61 22.21 -7.83
CA SER A 43 5.66 23.15 -7.42
C SER A 43 6.77 23.07 -8.47
N PHE A 44 7.26 24.22 -8.96
CA PHE A 44 8.39 24.29 -9.88
C PHE A 44 9.55 23.41 -9.37
N SER A 45 10.02 22.52 -10.27
CA SER A 45 10.99 21.43 -10.08
C SER A 45 10.53 20.30 -9.15
N TYR A 46 10.46 19.09 -9.74
CA TYR A 46 10.20 17.78 -9.14
C TYR A 46 8.74 17.44 -8.82
N ASP A 47 8.07 16.75 -9.77
CA ASP A 47 7.23 15.54 -9.71
C ASP A 47 6.72 14.97 -8.34
N ASN A 48 6.60 15.76 -7.29
CA ASN A 48 6.15 15.38 -5.95
C ASN A 48 4.72 15.89 -5.74
N ASN A 49 3.71 15.04 -5.99
CA ASN A 49 2.32 15.45 -5.81
C ASN A 49 1.92 15.41 -4.33
N ILE A 50 2.23 16.50 -3.65
CA ILE A 50 1.95 16.68 -2.22
C ILE A 50 0.45 16.60 -1.92
N ILE A 51 -0.42 17.00 -2.85
CA ILE A 51 -1.88 16.98 -2.70
C ILE A 51 -2.37 15.55 -2.54
N TYR A 52 -1.95 14.63 -3.41
CA TYR A 52 -2.30 13.21 -3.27
C TYR A 52 -1.64 12.57 -2.05
N SER A 53 -0.45 13.04 -1.65
CA SER A 53 0.22 12.56 -0.45
C SER A 53 -0.58 12.92 0.82
N VAL A 54 -1.10 14.15 0.89
CA VAL A 54 -2.02 14.57 1.97
C VAL A 54 -3.33 13.80 1.87
N LYS A 55 -3.92 13.66 0.67
CA LYS A 55 -5.16 12.91 0.47
C LYS A 55 -5.09 11.49 1.02
N GLU A 56 -4.05 10.74 0.69
CA GLU A 56 -3.87 9.38 1.16
C GLU A 56 -3.65 9.35 2.68
N LEU A 57 -2.79 10.25 3.22
CA LEU A 57 -2.55 10.38 4.67
C LEU A 57 -3.85 10.57 5.47
N LEU A 58 -4.82 11.32 4.92
CA LEU A 58 -6.13 11.53 5.54
C LEU A 58 -6.95 10.24 5.72
N GLY A 59 -6.59 9.15 5.05
CA GLY A 59 -7.12 7.80 5.30
C GLY A 59 -6.85 7.24 6.70
N ALA A 60 -5.92 7.84 7.46
CA ALA A 60 -5.72 7.52 8.87
C ALA A 60 -6.84 8.05 9.78
N PHE A 61 -7.65 9.02 9.33
CA PHE A 61 -8.55 9.82 10.17
C PHE A 61 -10.05 9.60 9.93
N ASN A 62 -10.44 8.47 9.29
CA ASN A 62 -11.84 8.15 8.93
C ASN A 62 -12.54 9.30 8.19
N THR A 63 -11.91 9.78 7.12
CA THR A 63 -12.41 10.92 6.33
C THR A 63 -12.89 10.51 4.95
N GLU A 64 -13.79 11.31 4.38
CA GLU A 64 -14.13 11.29 2.97
C GLU A 64 -13.53 12.55 2.33
N VAL A 65 -12.58 12.36 1.40
CA VAL A 65 -11.76 13.46 0.88
C VAL A 65 -12.11 13.73 -0.58
N LYS A 66 -12.52 14.96 -0.88
CA LYS A 66 -12.62 15.50 -2.25
C LYS A 66 -11.44 16.43 -2.52
N VAL A 67 -10.77 16.24 -3.66
CA VAL A 67 -9.73 17.15 -4.16
C VAL A 67 -10.31 18.01 -5.27
N MET A 68 -10.02 19.31 -5.24
CA MET A 68 -10.54 20.29 -6.18
C MET A 68 -9.47 21.32 -6.53
N ASN A 69 -9.22 21.50 -7.83
CA ASN A 69 -8.46 22.66 -8.29
C ASN A 69 -9.31 23.92 -8.12
N LEU A 70 -8.69 25.01 -7.67
CA LEU A 70 -9.35 26.29 -7.40
C LEU A 70 -10.14 26.85 -8.58
N ASP A 71 -9.73 26.60 -9.82
CA ASP A 71 -10.46 27.04 -11.01
C ASP A 71 -11.84 26.38 -11.17
N ASN A 72 -12.00 25.18 -10.60
CA ASN A 72 -13.26 24.44 -10.61
C ASN A 72 -14.14 24.72 -9.38
N TYR A 73 -13.67 25.55 -8.43
CA TYR A 73 -14.40 25.87 -7.22
C TYR A 73 -15.66 26.70 -7.52
N LYS A 74 -16.78 26.30 -6.92
CA LYS A 74 -18.05 27.02 -7.00
C LYS A 74 -18.34 27.71 -5.67
N GLU A 75 -18.88 28.93 -5.75
CA GLU A 75 -19.27 29.71 -4.58
C GLU A 75 -20.14 28.87 -3.63
N LYS A 76 -19.86 28.99 -2.32
CA LYS A 76 -20.53 28.28 -1.21
C LYS A 76 -20.32 26.75 -1.20
N GLU A 77 -19.48 26.19 -2.07
CA GLU A 77 -19.26 24.74 -2.07
C GLU A 77 -18.59 24.26 -0.77
N ILE A 78 -17.74 25.08 -0.13
CA ILE A 78 -17.05 24.69 1.11
C ILE A 78 -17.98 24.35 2.28
N TYR A 79 -19.21 24.88 2.32
CA TYR A 79 -20.14 24.66 3.44
C TYR A 79 -20.64 23.21 3.52
N ASN A 80 -20.46 22.43 2.46
CA ASN A 80 -20.79 21.00 2.41
C ASN A 80 -19.79 20.10 3.15
N TYR A 81 -18.66 20.64 3.58
CA TYR A 81 -17.55 19.91 4.20
C TYR A 81 -17.37 20.32 5.65
N ASP A 82 -16.72 19.46 6.45
CA ASP A 82 -16.40 19.70 7.86
C ASP A 82 -15.01 20.29 8.06
N TYR A 83 -14.13 20.01 7.09
CA TYR A 83 -12.76 20.48 7.04
C TYR A 83 -12.45 20.99 5.64
N VAL A 84 -11.76 22.13 5.55
CA VAL A 84 -11.24 22.67 4.30
C VAL A 84 -9.73 22.79 4.41
N PHE A 85 -9.03 22.02 3.59
CA PHE A 85 -7.58 22.09 3.44
C PHE A 85 -7.29 22.96 2.22
N VAL A 86 -6.51 24.01 2.41
CA VAL A 86 -6.07 24.91 1.33
C VAL A 86 -4.58 24.67 1.14
N ILE A 87 -4.16 24.24 -0.05
CA ILE A 87 -2.75 23.97 -0.38
C ILE A 87 -2.31 25.00 -1.43
N GLY A 88 -1.53 26.00 -1.00
CA GLY A 88 -1.02 27.07 -1.85
C GLY A 88 0.41 26.81 -2.31
N ILE A 89 0.59 26.57 -3.61
CA ILE A 89 1.88 26.24 -4.23
C ILE A 89 2.49 27.47 -4.93
N ASP A 90 1.69 28.18 -5.73
CA ASP A 90 2.16 29.25 -6.63
C ASP A 90 1.52 30.63 -6.34
N GLU A 91 0.78 30.75 -5.23
CA GLU A 91 0.10 31.98 -4.79
C GLU A 91 -1.10 32.39 -5.65
N GLU A 92 -1.56 31.54 -6.56
CA GLU A 92 -2.72 31.85 -7.41
C GLU A 92 -4.07 31.78 -6.67
N ILE A 93 -4.04 31.46 -5.38
CA ILE A 93 -5.23 31.50 -4.52
C ILE A 93 -5.90 32.89 -4.55
N ASN A 94 -5.13 33.95 -4.84
CA ASN A 94 -5.65 35.30 -5.02
C ASN A 94 -6.63 35.48 -6.20
N LYS A 95 -6.66 34.58 -7.18
CA LYS A 95 -7.43 34.78 -8.42
C LYS A 95 -8.95 34.61 -8.25
N LYS A 96 -9.44 34.12 -7.11
CA LYS A 96 -10.88 33.87 -6.86
C LYS A 96 -11.33 34.56 -5.56
N SER A 97 -11.76 35.82 -5.66
CA SER A 97 -12.22 36.62 -4.50
C SER A 97 -13.36 35.96 -3.71
N PHE A 98 -14.28 35.27 -4.39
CA PHE A 98 -15.41 34.59 -3.73
C PHE A 98 -14.98 33.39 -2.86
N PHE A 99 -13.89 32.69 -3.22
CA PHE A 99 -13.36 31.60 -2.40
C PHE A 99 -12.80 32.12 -1.06
N ILE A 100 -12.06 33.23 -1.11
CA ILE A 100 -11.57 33.92 0.11
C ILE A 100 -12.74 34.39 0.99
N GLU A 101 -13.80 34.91 0.37
CA GLU A 101 -15.00 35.35 1.10
C GLU A 101 -15.74 34.19 1.75
N ASP A 102 -15.88 33.06 1.05
CA ASP A 102 -16.42 31.85 1.64
C ASP A 102 -15.58 31.40 2.85
N LEU A 103 -14.24 31.36 2.72
CA LEU A 103 -13.34 30.99 3.84
C LEU A 103 -13.45 31.93 5.05
N ARG A 104 -13.71 33.23 4.84
CA ARG A 104 -13.92 34.20 5.93
C ARG A 104 -15.17 33.87 6.73
N ASN A 105 -16.24 33.53 6.03
CA ASN A 105 -17.54 33.20 6.61
C ASN A 105 -17.62 31.74 7.12
N TYR A 106 -16.67 30.88 6.72
CA TYR A 106 -16.59 29.51 7.18
C TYR A 106 -16.20 29.41 8.67
N ASN A 107 -17.02 28.70 9.44
CA ASN A 107 -16.87 28.57 10.89
C ASN A 107 -16.33 27.20 11.34
N LYS A 108 -16.26 26.21 10.44
CA LYS A 108 -15.62 24.92 10.71
C LYS A 108 -14.11 25.00 10.42
N LYS A 109 -13.40 23.87 10.42
CA LYS A 109 -11.94 23.85 10.47
C LYS A 109 -11.31 24.13 9.11
N ILE A 110 -10.36 25.05 9.08
CA ILE A 110 -9.53 25.38 7.92
C ILE A 110 -8.10 24.95 8.23
N CYS A 111 -7.45 24.22 7.31
CA CYS A 111 -6.03 23.91 7.37
C CYS A 111 -5.35 24.49 6.12
N TRP A 112 -4.69 25.63 6.29
CA TRP A 112 -3.94 26.29 5.23
C TRP A 112 -2.49 25.81 5.23
N ILE A 113 -2.00 25.40 4.07
CA ILE A 113 -0.65 24.86 3.89
C ILE A 113 0.07 25.68 2.81
N GLY A 114 1.22 26.22 3.17
CA GLY A 114 2.07 26.96 2.24
C GLY A 114 1.57 28.38 1.95
N LYS A 115 1.70 28.80 0.68
CA LYS A 115 1.64 30.22 0.28
C LYS A 115 0.22 30.78 0.17
N GLY A 116 0.10 32.08 -0.04
CA GLY A 116 -1.15 32.80 -0.32
C GLY A 116 -2.03 33.12 0.91
N ILE A 117 -1.61 32.73 2.12
CA ILE A 117 -2.36 32.99 3.36
C ILE A 117 -2.43 34.48 3.72
N ASP A 118 -1.46 35.26 3.26
CA ASP A 118 -1.39 36.70 3.46
C ASP A 118 -2.66 37.41 2.95
N ILE A 119 -3.18 37.00 1.79
CA ILE A 119 -4.45 37.51 1.24
C ILE A 119 -5.64 37.15 2.13
N PHE A 120 -5.65 35.92 2.67
CA PHE A 120 -6.73 35.47 3.56
C PHE A 120 -6.73 36.19 4.90
N LEU A 121 -5.54 36.54 5.42
CA LEU A 121 -5.37 37.32 6.64
C LEU A 121 -5.59 38.81 6.41
N GLN A 122 -5.36 39.32 5.19
CA GLN A 122 -5.57 40.72 4.85
C GLN A 122 -7.04 41.10 5.06
N ASN A 123 -7.25 42.12 5.90
CA ASN A 123 -8.57 42.64 6.29
C ASN A 123 -9.49 41.59 6.94
N ASN A 124 -8.93 40.55 7.57
CA ASN A 124 -9.69 39.54 8.26
C ASN A 124 -9.53 39.68 9.79
N PRO A 125 -10.41 40.45 10.47
CA PRO A 125 -10.29 40.71 11.91
C PRO A 125 -10.53 39.47 12.78
N LYS A 126 -10.90 38.34 12.18
CA LYS A 126 -11.13 37.08 12.89
C LYS A 126 -9.85 36.51 13.50
N TYR A 127 -8.69 36.77 12.91
CA TYR A 127 -7.42 36.19 13.34
C TYR A 127 -6.42 37.30 13.69
N ASN A 128 -5.72 37.15 14.80
CA ASN A 128 -4.73 38.12 15.27
C ASN A 128 -3.31 37.59 14.97
N MET A 129 -3.05 37.39 13.68
CA MET A 129 -1.78 36.95 13.12
C MET A 129 -1.41 37.81 11.92
N ARG A 130 -0.11 38.02 11.70
CA ARG A 130 0.40 38.72 10.51
C ARG A 130 1.37 37.85 9.75
N TYR A 131 1.24 37.85 8.42
CA TYR A 131 2.25 37.32 7.53
C TYR A 131 3.54 38.16 7.59
N ILE A 132 4.66 37.50 7.85
CA ILE A 132 5.98 38.14 7.99
C ILE A 132 6.81 38.02 6.72
N GLY A 133 6.57 36.98 5.91
CA GLY A 133 7.34 36.69 4.71
C GLY A 133 7.62 35.21 4.55
N THR A 134 8.37 34.90 3.51
CA THR A 134 8.89 33.55 3.24
C THR A 134 10.35 33.47 3.67
N LYS A 135 10.70 32.46 4.46
CA LYS A 135 12.09 32.17 4.88
C LYS A 135 12.66 31.02 4.08
N TRP A 136 13.89 31.18 3.60
CA TRP A 136 14.60 30.22 2.74
C TRP A 136 15.86 29.65 3.39
N ASP A 137 16.22 30.19 4.56
CA ASP A 137 17.41 29.87 5.35
C ASP A 137 17.10 28.95 6.54
N ILE A 138 15.96 28.25 6.51
CA ILE A 138 15.54 27.34 7.57
C ILE A 138 16.32 26.03 7.45
N THR A 139 17.01 25.65 8.53
CA THR A 139 17.86 24.45 8.62
C THR A 139 17.40 23.47 9.70
N GLU A 140 16.47 23.88 10.56
CA GLU A 140 16.08 23.14 11.75
C GLU A 140 14.57 23.23 12.00
N THR A 141 14.01 22.20 12.63
CA THR A 141 12.66 22.19 13.19
C THR A 141 12.65 21.56 14.58
N TYR A 142 11.77 22.06 15.43
CA TYR A 142 11.63 21.66 16.83
C TYR A 142 10.20 21.19 17.07
N TYR A 143 10.07 19.97 17.59
CA TYR A 143 8.78 19.35 17.80
C TYR A 143 8.69 18.53 19.09
N SER A 144 7.49 18.50 19.67
CA SER A 144 7.12 17.48 20.65
C SER A 144 5.64 17.16 20.53
N ASN A 145 5.30 15.88 20.57
CA ASN A 145 3.92 15.42 20.66
C ASN A 145 3.32 15.61 22.09
N LYS A 146 4.11 16.06 23.05
CA LYS A 146 3.65 16.43 24.39
C LYS A 146 3.07 17.85 24.38
N LYS A 147 1.90 18.01 24.99
CA LYS A 147 1.20 19.30 25.04
C LYS A 147 1.97 20.33 25.88
N ASN A 148 1.93 21.60 25.43
CA ASN A 148 2.46 22.77 26.15
C ASN A 148 3.96 22.68 26.50
N MET A 149 4.76 22.04 25.64
CA MET A 149 6.21 21.95 25.82
C MET A 149 6.87 23.29 25.50
N ASN A 150 7.86 23.70 26.31
CA ASN A 150 8.75 24.80 25.92
C ASN A 150 9.66 24.32 24.77
N ILE A 151 10.01 25.23 23.85
CA ILE A 151 10.89 24.94 22.70
C ILE A 151 12.23 24.32 23.13
N SER A 152 12.79 24.73 24.28
CA SER A 152 14.04 24.19 24.82
C SER A 152 13.99 22.69 25.15
N ASN A 153 12.78 22.15 25.31
CA ASN A 153 12.55 20.74 25.63
C ASN A 153 12.02 19.97 24.42
N MET A 154 11.72 20.64 23.31
CA MET A 154 11.32 19.99 22.07
C MET A 154 12.52 19.30 21.44
N GLU A 155 12.26 18.21 20.72
CA GLU A 155 13.29 17.50 19.99
C GLU A 155 13.66 18.27 18.72
N GLU A 156 14.95 18.39 18.46
CA GLU A 156 15.53 19.05 17.30
C GLU A 156 15.69 18.07 16.13
N PHE A 157 15.37 18.55 14.94
CA PHE A 157 15.62 17.84 13.69
C PHE A 157 16.18 18.77 12.63
N TYR A 158 17.22 18.31 11.95
CA TYR A 158 17.78 19.00 10.79
C TYR A 158 16.90 18.86 9.56
N LEU A 159 16.79 19.95 8.81
CA LEU A 159 16.09 20.06 7.55
C LEU A 159 17.10 20.35 6.45
N ASP A 160 17.14 19.47 5.46
CA ASP A 160 17.84 19.72 4.19
C ASP A 160 16.79 20.21 3.18
N SER A 161 16.55 21.52 3.16
CA SER A 161 15.48 22.11 2.35
C SER A 161 15.87 23.42 1.73
N ASN A 162 15.94 23.44 0.40
CA ASN A 162 16.04 24.66 -0.42
C ASN A 162 14.66 25.32 -0.65
N LYS A 163 13.66 25.02 0.18
CA LYS A 163 12.28 25.50 0.01
C LYS A 163 11.99 26.71 0.89
N GLY A 164 11.09 27.55 0.39
CA GLY A 164 10.51 28.65 1.16
C GLY A 164 9.49 28.15 2.18
N PHE A 165 9.58 28.67 3.40
CA PHE A 165 8.62 28.46 4.48
C PHE A 165 7.83 29.76 4.73
N THR A 166 6.50 29.68 4.62
CA THR A 166 5.60 30.80 4.94
C THR A 166 5.57 31.02 6.45
N VAL A 167 5.98 32.21 6.92
CA VAL A 167 6.06 32.50 8.37
C VAL A 167 4.98 33.50 8.78
N LEU A 168 4.28 33.16 9.87
CA LEU A 168 3.32 34.03 10.54
C LEU A 168 3.82 34.44 11.93
N LYS A 169 3.47 35.65 12.34
CA LYS A 169 3.65 36.13 13.71
C LYS A 169 2.29 36.24 14.40
N PRO A 170 2.03 35.45 15.45
CA PRO A 170 0.84 35.60 16.27
C PRO A 170 0.97 36.77 17.25
N TYR A 171 -0.16 37.45 17.51
CA TYR A 171 -0.27 38.49 18.53
C TYR A 171 -1.33 38.15 19.59
N SER A 172 -2.19 37.17 19.34
CA SER A 172 -3.11 36.65 20.36
C SER A 172 -2.38 35.70 21.31
N LYS A 173 -2.72 35.78 22.60
CA LYS A 173 -2.28 34.82 23.62
C LYS A 173 -2.98 33.46 23.50
N ASP A 174 -4.12 33.42 22.82
CA ASP A 174 -4.90 32.20 22.61
C ASP A 174 -4.38 31.37 21.42
N THR A 175 -3.46 31.93 20.63
CA THR A 175 -2.84 31.23 19.50
C THR A 175 -1.89 30.16 20.00
N LYS A 176 -2.08 28.92 19.53
CA LYS A 176 -1.25 27.77 19.88
C LYS A 176 -0.22 27.52 18.79
N ILE A 177 1.02 27.27 19.19
CA ILE A 177 2.11 26.86 18.30
C ILE A 177 2.44 25.41 18.62
N TYR A 178 2.40 24.55 17.60
CA TYR A 178 2.60 23.11 17.72
C TYR A 178 4.02 22.67 17.39
N ALA A 179 4.73 23.46 16.58
CA ALA A 179 6.09 23.20 16.14
C ALA A 179 6.77 24.51 15.76
N TYR A 180 8.10 24.53 15.79
CA TYR A 180 8.91 25.70 15.44
C TYR A 180 9.93 25.38 14.35
N LEU A 181 10.25 26.36 13.52
CA LEU A 181 11.37 26.37 12.56
C LEU A 181 12.50 27.24 13.12
N SER A 182 13.73 26.98 12.68
CA SER A 182 14.91 27.77 13.04
C SER A 182 15.89 27.87 11.88
N ASN A 183 16.60 29.01 11.83
CA ASN A 183 17.76 29.25 10.96
C ASN A 183 19.08 29.26 11.77
N GLY A 184 19.07 28.69 12.98
CA GLY A 184 20.17 28.70 13.94
C GLY A 184 20.30 29.99 14.76
N LYS A 185 19.50 31.03 14.46
CA LYS A 185 19.52 32.32 15.18
C LYS A 185 18.17 32.68 15.78
N ASP A 186 17.13 32.58 14.97
CA ASP A 186 15.77 32.97 15.31
C ASP A 186 14.83 31.76 15.22
N TYR A 187 13.77 31.80 16.02
CA TYR A 187 12.70 30.82 15.97
C TYR A 187 11.45 31.39 15.31
N PHE A 188 10.83 30.59 14.45
CA PHE A 188 9.61 30.93 13.74
C PHE A 188 8.55 29.85 13.98
N PRO A 189 7.27 30.19 14.13
CA PRO A 189 6.24 29.15 14.25
C PRO A 189 6.11 28.35 12.94
N TYR A 190 6.12 27.01 13.05
CA TYR A 190 5.93 26.10 11.91
C TYR A 190 4.43 25.78 11.70
N ILE A 191 3.79 25.25 12.74
CA ILE A 191 2.36 24.91 12.73
C ILE A 191 1.66 25.71 13.81
N ILE A 192 0.65 26.47 13.41
CA ILE A 192 -0.09 27.39 14.28
C ILE A 192 -1.57 27.06 14.21
N ASN A 193 -2.26 27.15 15.35
CA ASN A 193 -3.71 27.17 15.42
C ASN A 193 -4.21 28.44 16.10
N GLU A 194 -5.10 29.17 15.43
CA GLU A 194 -5.91 30.22 16.04
C GLU A 194 -7.37 30.02 15.65
N LYS A 195 -8.23 29.84 16.67
CA LYS A 195 -9.66 29.55 16.48
C LYS A 195 -9.84 28.35 15.55
N ASN A 196 -10.52 28.52 14.42
CA ASN A 196 -10.79 27.47 13.44
C ASN A 196 -9.73 27.37 12.33
N LEU A 197 -8.71 28.25 12.32
CA LEU A 197 -7.64 28.24 11.32
C LEU A 197 -6.41 27.52 11.86
N TRP A 198 -5.94 26.55 11.09
CA TRP A 198 -4.63 25.94 11.19
C TRP A 198 -3.78 26.43 10.03
N HIS A 199 -2.54 26.79 10.31
CA HIS A 199 -1.56 27.16 9.30
C HIS A 199 -0.33 26.26 9.45
N VAL A 200 0.13 25.71 8.32
CA VAL A 200 1.33 24.89 8.20
C VAL A 200 2.24 25.57 7.18
N SER A 201 3.43 26.02 7.60
CA SER A 201 4.29 26.85 6.76
C SER A 201 4.71 26.22 5.43
N GLN A 202 4.90 24.90 5.43
CA GLN A 202 5.36 24.10 4.30
C GLN A 202 5.19 22.62 4.65
N ILE A 203 5.02 21.77 3.65
CA ILE A 203 5.16 20.31 3.81
C ILE A 203 6.02 19.76 2.69
N ASP A 204 6.75 18.70 2.98
CA ASP A 204 7.63 18.05 2.03
C ASP A 204 7.61 16.55 2.23
N ASN A 205 7.63 15.78 1.14
CA ASN A 205 7.40 14.34 1.21
C ASN A 205 8.54 13.56 1.88
N SER A 206 9.76 14.10 1.86
CA SER A 206 11.01 13.43 2.23
C SER A 206 11.57 13.84 3.59
N SER A 207 10.96 14.81 4.28
CA SER A 207 11.50 15.36 5.53
C SER A 207 10.58 15.11 6.73
N VAL A 208 11.17 15.25 7.92
CA VAL A 208 10.48 15.06 9.21
C VAL A 208 9.25 15.96 9.38
N ILE A 209 9.18 17.10 8.68
CA ILE A 209 8.03 18.00 8.75
C ILE A 209 6.73 17.34 8.28
N PHE A 210 6.81 16.32 7.41
CA PHE A 210 5.66 15.50 7.05
C PHE A 210 5.14 14.68 8.23
N TYR A 211 6.03 14.11 9.04
CA TYR A 211 5.67 13.35 10.23
C TYR A 211 5.13 14.27 11.33
N ILE A 212 5.74 15.45 11.51
CA ILE A 212 5.21 16.49 12.41
C ILE A 212 3.78 16.87 11.99
N PHE A 213 3.55 17.17 10.70
CA PHE A 213 2.21 17.43 10.18
C PHE A 213 1.27 16.23 10.40
N SER A 214 1.74 15.01 10.13
CA SER A 214 0.96 13.77 10.33
C SER A 214 0.52 13.58 11.78
N ASP A 215 1.35 13.95 12.75
CA ASP A 215 0.98 13.90 14.17
C ASP A 215 0.00 15.01 14.53
N VAL A 216 0.23 16.25 14.06
CA VAL A 216 -0.67 17.39 14.35
C VAL A 216 -2.06 17.21 13.72
N LEU A 217 -2.20 16.38 12.69
CA LEU A 217 -3.52 15.99 12.19
C LEU A 217 -4.39 15.34 13.27
N ASN A 218 -3.81 14.66 14.26
CA ASN A 218 -4.57 14.17 15.42
C ASN A 218 -5.28 15.33 16.15
N ASP A 219 -4.61 16.47 16.35
CA ASP A 219 -5.21 17.64 16.97
C ASP A 219 -6.22 18.34 16.04
N ILE A 220 -5.94 18.41 14.73
CA ILE A 220 -6.87 18.96 13.72
C ILE A 220 -8.17 18.15 13.72
N PHE A 221 -8.10 16.82 13.69
CA PHE A 221 -9.26 15.93 13.68
C PHE A 221 -9.84 15.65 15.07
N LYS A 222 -9.19 16.11 16.15
CA LYS A 222 -9.56 15.88 17.55
C LYS A 222 -9.58 14.38 17.91
N VAL A 223 -8.57 13.64 17.45
CA VAL A 223 -8.32 12.25 17.84
C VAL A 223 -7.85 12.22 19.30
N ASP A 224 -8.60 11.53 20.16
CA ASP A 224 -8.32 11.34 21.58
C ASP A 224 -7.84 9.93 21.93
N LYS A 225 -8.15 8.96 21.06
CA LYS A 225 -7.71 7.56 21.16
C LYS A 225 -6.85 7.20 19.95
N PHE A 226 -5.56 7.03 20.21
CA PHE A 226 -4.59 6.61 19.20
C PHE A 226 -4.64 5.09 19.00
N ARG A 227 -4.23 4.63 17.82
CA ARG A 227 -3.93 3.21 17.62
C ARG A 227 -2.70 2.83 18.46
N GLU A 228 -2.58 1.56 18.78
CA GLU A 228 -1.36 1.04 19.38
C GLU A 228 -0.19 1.24 18.41
N GLU A 229 0.92 1.72 18.96
CA GLU A 229 2.18 1.91 18.24
C GLU A 229 2.83 0.55 18.01
N LYS A 230 3.06 0.20 16.74
CA LYS A 230 3.56 -1.12 16.36
C LYS A 230 4.66 -1.04 15.31
N VAL A 231 5.60 -1.98 15.39
CA VAL A 231 6.62 -2.24 14.36
C VAL A 231 6.42 -3.60 13.70
N PHE A 232 6.86 -3.79 12.47
CA PHE A 232 6.90 -5.12 11.84
C PHE A 232 8.22 -5.41 11.16
N ILE A 233 8.53 -6.71 11.08
CA ILE A 233 9.64 -7.26 10.30
C ILE A 233 9.06 -8.10 9.17
N ARG A 234 9.50 -7.84 7.94
CA ARG A 234 9.14 -8.60 6.74
C ARG A 234 10.36 -9.36 6.21
N ILE A 235 10.22 -10.64 5.93
CA ILE A 235 11.26 -11.43 5.24
C ILE A 235 10.98 -11.33 3.75
N GLU A 236 11.88 -10.63 3.04
CA GLU A 236 11.70 -10.28 1.63
C GLU A 236 12.12 -11.40 0.67
N ASP A 237 11.58 -11.39 -0.55
CA ASP A 237 11.99 -12.23 -1.68
C ASP A 237 12.06 -13.75 -1.39
N VAL A 238 11.20 -14.26 -0.51
CA VAL A 238 11.16 -15.68 -0.16
C VAL A 238 10.60 -16.47 -1.34
N ASN A 239 11.41 -17.34 -1.93
CA ASN A 239 11.09 -18.02 -3.18
C ASN A 239 11.64 -19.47 -3.23
N PRO A 240 11.17 -20.34 -4.15
CA PRO A 240 11.52 -21.76 -4.20
C PRO A 240 13.00 -22.11 -4.37
N LEU A 241 13.84 -21.13 -4.73
CA LEU A 241 15.29 -21.31 -4.94
C LEU A 241 16.12 -20.92 -3.70
N MET A 242 15.47 -20.43 -2.64
CA MET A 242 16.12 -20.04 -1.39
C MET A 242 16.61 -21.25 -0.57
N ASP A 243 17.65 -21.02 0.23
CA ASP A 243 18.14 -21.98 1.21
C ASP A 243 17.14 -22.15 2.36
N ILE A 244 16.50 -23.32 2.40
CA ILE A 244 15.49 -23.67 3.40
C ILE A 244 16.02 -23.68 4.84
N ASN A 245 17.32 -23.94 5.05
CA ASN A 245 17.92 -23.98 6.39
C ASN A 245 18.10 -22.55 6.94
N LYS A 246 18.41 -21.59 6.07
CA LYS A 246 18.41 -20.17 6.43
C LYS A 246 17.01 -19.69 6.80
N LEU A 247 16.00 -20.03 6.00
CA LEU A 247 14.61 -19.67 6.29
C LEU A 247 14.12 -20.23 7.63
N LYS A 248 14.44 -21.49 7.94
CA LYS A 248 14.13 -22.11 9.24
C LYS A 248 14.85 -21.38 10.39
N SER A 249 16.14 -21.11 10.24
CA SER A 249 16.93 -20.38 11.26
C SER A 249 16.36 -18.99 11.55
N ILE A 250 15.91 -18.26 10.52
CA ILE A 250 15.25 -16.96 10.68
C ILE A 250 13.95 -17.09 11.47
N ALA A 251 13.10 -18.06 11.09
CA ALA A 251 11.83 -18.28 11.78
C ALA A 251 12.00 -18.76 13.22
N ASP A 252 12.99 -19.60 13.49
CA ASP A 252 13.30 -20.04 14.84
C ASP A 252 13.79 -18.91 15.73
N PHE A 253 14.64 -18.04 15.21
CA PHE A 253 15.10 -16.85 15.92
C PHE A 253 13.93 -15.90 16.23
N LEU A 254 13.14 -15.50 15.24
CA LEU A 254 12.03 -14.57 15.47
C LEU A 254 10.99 -15.17 16.43
N TYR A 255 10.73 -16.47 16.34
CA TYR A 255 9.86 -17.17 17.28
C TYR A 255 10.41 -17.22 18.70
N SER A 256 11.72 -17.47 18.89
CA SER A 256 12.32 -17.46 20.23
C SER A 256 12.31 -16.08 20.89
N GLU A 257 12.20 -15.03 20.09
CA GLU A 257 12.09 -13.65 20.54
C GLU A 257 10.64 -13.18 20.74
N ASP A 258 9.64 -14.07 20.51
CA ASP A 258 8.19 -13.80 20.49
C ASP A 258 7.76 -12.74 19.46
N ILE A 259 8.41 -12.71 18.29
CA ILE A 259 8.19 -11.71 17.24
C ILE A 259 7.37 -12.31 16.09
N PRO A 260 6.11 -11.88 15.87
CA PRO A 260 5.40 -12.15 14.63
C PRO A 260 6.08 -11.43 13.46
N PHE A 261 6.03 -12.03 12.27
CA PHE A 261 6.69 -11.49 11.09
C PHE A 261 5.91 -11.80 9.81
N MET A 262 6.22 -11.08 8.74
CA MET A 262 5.62 -11.27 7.43
C MET A 262 6.58 -12.01 6.49
N ILE A 263 6.04 -12.83 5.60
CA ILE A 263 6.79 -13.57 4.58
C ILE A 263 6.35 -13.06 3.22
N SER A 264 7.20 -12.31 2.54
CA SER A 264 7.00 -11.92 1.13
C SER A 264 7.29 -13.10 0.23
N LEU A 265 6.24 -13.86 -0.10
CA LEU A 265 6.37 -15.08 -0.87
C LEU A 265 6.22 -14.80 -2.36
N VAL A 266 7.26 -15.14 -3.12
CA VAL A 266 7.26 -15.23 -4.58
C VAL A 266 6.97 -16.69 -4.96
N PRO A 267 5.77 -17.05 -5.45
CA PRO A 267 5.39 -18.46 -5.60
C PRO A 267 6.05 -19.16 -6.78
N ALA A 268 6.62 -18.42 -7.72
CA ALA A 268 7.31 -18.97 -8.87
C ALA A 268 8.36 -17.99 -9.41
N VAL A 269 9.53 -18.52 -9.76
CA VAL A 269 10.69 -17.75 -10.25
C VAL A 269 11.03 -18.22 -11.66
N ILE A 270 11.34 -17.28 -12.55
CA ILE A 270 11.82 -17.58 -13.90
C ILE A 270 13.34 -17.47 -13.93
N ASP A 271 14.01 -18.52 -14.37
CA ASP A 271 15.43 -18.46 -14.74
C ASP A 271 15.58 -17.63 -16.02
N THR A 272 16.27 -16.50 -15.92
CA THR A 272 16.47 -15.54 -17.02
C THR A 272 17.31 -16.10 -18.17
N LYS A 273 18.15 -17.12 -17.91
CA LYS A 273 19.03 -17.72 -18.91
C LYS A 273 18.32 -18.82 -19.69
N THR A 274 17.48 -19.61 -19.02
CA THR A 274 16.83 -20.79 -19.61
C THR A 274 15.37 -20.55 -19.96
N GLY A 275 14.74 -19.52 -19.39
CA GLY A 275 13.29 -19.26 -19.48
C GLY A 275 12.45 -20.24 -18.66
N TYR A 276 13.07 -21.14 -17.90
CA TYR A 276 12.36 -22.14 -17.11
C TYR A 276 11.76 -21.51 -15.86
N THR A 277 10.47 -21.78 -15.61
CA THR A 277 9.78 -21.36 -14.40
C THR A 277 9.84 -22.47 -13.34
N THR A 278 10.37 -22.16 -12.16
CA THR A 278 10.31 -23.03 -10.99
C THR A 278 9.22 -22.52 -10.05
N GLY A 279 8.15 -23.29 -9.88
CA GLY A 279 7.06 -22.99 -8.95
C GLY A 279 7.26 -23.66 -7.59
N ILE A 280 6.50 -23.21 -6.58
CA ILE A 280 6.50 -23.87 -5.26
C ILE A 280 6.06 -25.34 -5.35
N SER A 281 5.17 -25.70 -6.28
CA SER A 281 4.75 -27.10 -6.48
C SER A 281 5.91 -28.03 -6.88
N ASP A 282 7.00 -27.49 -7.44
CA ASP A 282 8.19 -28.25 -7.82
C ASP A 282 9.11 -28.55 -6.61
N LYS A 283 8.87 -27.92 -5.45
CA LYS A 283 9.75 -27.93 -4.28
C LYS A 283 8.99 -28.25 -2.99
N LYS A 284 8.73 -29.55 -2.75
CA LYS A 284 8.04 -30.04 -1.55
C LYS A 284 8.66 -29.55 -0.23
N GLU A 285 9.99 -29.62 -0.09
CA GLU A 285 10.69 -29.17 1.11
C GLU A 285 10.53 -27.66 1.37
N PHE A 286 10.41 -26.87 0.29
CA PHE A 286 10.16 -25.44 0.40
C PHE A 286 8.73 -25.18 0.92
N ILE A 287 7.72 -25.88 0.40
CA ILE A 287 6.34 -25.79 0.91
C ILE A 287 6.27 -26.11 2.40
N GLU A 288 6.94 -27.20 2.83
CA GLU A 288 7.03 -27.58 4.24
C GLU A 288 7.72 -26.52 5.07
N THR A 289 8.75 -25.87 4.52
CA THR A 289 9.47 -24.76 5.16
C THR A 289 8.57 -23.53 5.32
N ILE A 290 7.79 -23.13 4.32
CA ILE A 290 6.84 -22.02 4.47
C ILE A 290 5.78 -22.33 5.54
N LYS A 291 5.22 -23.55 5.53
CA LYS A 291 4.29 -23.99 6.59
C LYS A 291 4.94 -24.00 7.97
N TYR A 292 6.22 -24.33 8.07
CA TYR A 292 7.00 -24.24 9.29
C TYR A 292 7.12 -22.80 9.79
N MET A 293 7.51 -21.87 8.90
CA MET A 293 7.60 -20.45 9.23
C MET A 293 6.24 -19.89 9.69
N GLN A 294 5.13 -20.33 9.08
CA GLN A 294 3.78 -19.92 9.51
C GLN A 294 3.44 -20.41 10.92
N LYS A 295 3.79 -21.66 11.27
CA LYS A 295 3.64 -22.18 12.64
C LYS A 295 4.47 -21.41 13.67
N LYS A 296 5.55 -20.77 13.22
CA LYS A 296 6.49 -19.96 14.01
C LYS A 296 6.13 -18.47 14.04
N GLY A 297 4.90 -18.10 13.66
CA GLY A 297 4.42 -16.71 13.73
C GLY A 297 4.41 -15.99 12.39
N GLY A 298 4.93 -16.59 11.33
CA GLY A 298 4.95 -16.00 9.99
C GLY A 298 3.56 -15.85 9.35
N ALA A 299 3.27 -14.68 8.81
CA ALA A 299 2.09 -14.42 7.97
C ALA A 299 2.52 -14.24 6.51
N VAL A 300 1.90 -14.98 5.59
CA VAL A 300 2.27 -14.92 4.17
C VAL A 300 1.61 -13.71 3.51
N ILE A 301 2.41 -12.91 2.81
CA ILE A 301 1.95 -11.92 1.84
C ILE A 301 2.35 -12.41 0.45
N LEU A 302 1.45 -12.25 -0.52
CA LEU A 302 1.74 -12.56 -1.91
C LEU A 302 2.61 -11.44 -2.46
N TYR A 303 3.82 -11.76 -2.90
CA TYR A 303 4.79 -10.77 -3.33
C TYR A 303 5.18 -10.98 -4.79
N GLY A 304 5.05 -9.92 -5.58
CA GLY A 304 5.50 -9.90 -6.97
C GLY A 304 4.63 -10.66 -7.98
N TYR A 305 5.08 -10.58 -9.24
CA TYR A 305 4.47 -11.26 -10.38
C TYR A 305 5.45 -12.21 -11.06
N THR A 306 4.93 -13.30 -11.62
CA THR A 306 5.71 -14.36 -12.29
C THR A 306 6.42 -13.93 -13.57
N ASN A 307 6.34 -12.67 -14.01
CA ASN A 307 6.71 -12.28 -15.38
C ASN A 307 7.55 -11.00 -15.51
N GLN A 308 8.45 -10.71 -14.57
CA GLN A 308 9.40 -9.56 -14.64
C GLN A 308 10.29 -9.52 -15.90
N ASN A 309 10.26 -10.55 -16.74
CA ASN A 309 11.22 -10.77 -17.83
C ASN A 309 10.72 -10.57 -19.26
N SER A 310 9.67 -9.79 -19.51
CA SER A 310 9.62 -9.21 -20.86
C SER A 310 10.91 -8.37 -21.01
N LYS A 311 11.63 -8.46 -22.13
CA LYS A 311 12.81 -7.59 -22.38
C LYS A 311 12.46 -6.11 -22.12
N LYS A 312 11.19 -5.72 -22.22
CA LYS A 312 10.68 -4.39 -21.86
C LYS A 312 10.59 -4.13 -20.34
N GLU A 313 10.33 -5.13 -19.49
CA GLU A 313 10.22 -5.01 -18.01
C GLU A 313 11.59 -5.07 -17.31
N VAL A 314 12.53 -5.92 -17.74
CA VAL A 314 13.92 -5.91 -17.21
C VAL A 314 14.68 -4.66 -17.64
N ILE A 315 14.45 -4.20 -18.88
CA ILE A 315 14.95 -2.89 -19.33
C ILE A 315 14.28 -1.78 -18.51
N LYS A 316 13.03 -1.91 -18.07
CA LYS A 316 12.34 -0.90 -17.23
C LYS A 316 12.90 -0.86 -15.80
N GLU A 317 13.17 -2.00 -15.16
CA GLU A 317 13.82 -2.08 -13.84
C GLU A 317 15.27 -1.56 -13.93
N GLY A 318 16.09 -2.08 -14.85
CA GLY A 318 17.48 -1.61 -15.04
C GLY A 318 17.60 -0.14 -15.46
N TYR A 319 16.76 0.35 -16.38
CA TYR A 319 16.78 1.76 -16.79
C TYR A 319 16.19 2.71 -15.75
N LYS A 320 15.19 2.33 -14.94
CA LYS A 320 14.67 3.23 -13.88
C LYS A 320 15.66 3.38 -12.73
N PHE A 321 16.37 2.31 -12.36
CA PHE A 321 17.39 2.38 -11.30
C PHE A 321 18.67 3.09 -11.76
N GLU A 322 19.03 3.03 -13.05
CA GLU A 322 20.25 3.68 -13.58
C GLU A 322 20.01 5.04 -14.27
N ASN A 323 18.79 5.39 -14.70
CA ASN A 323 18.51 6.63 -15.43
C ASN A 323 17.12 7.24 -15.13
N GLU A 324 17.09 8.45 -14.56
CA GLU A 324 15.91 9.28 -14.27
C GLU A 324 15.15 9.81 -15.53
N LYS A 325 14.84 8.99 -16.53
CA LYS A 325 14.05 9.41 -17.71
C LYS A 325 12.68 8.76 -17.77
N GLU A 326 11.69 9.60 -18.13
CA GLU A 326 10.25 9.30 -18.20
C GLU A 326 9.95 7.95 -18.86
N SER A 327 9.34 7.03 -18.12
CA SER A 327 8.76 5.82 -18.70
C SER A 327 7.41 6.12 -19.34
N THR A 328 7.19 5.69 -20.58
CA THR A 328 5.89 5.78 -21.25
C THR A 328 4.89 4.82 -20.59
N PRO A 329 3.67 5.27 -20.24
CA PRO A 329 2.63 4.39 -19.71
C PRO A 329 2.28 3.33 -20.76
N LEU A 330 2.45 2.06 -20.41
CA LEU A 330 2.07 0.95 -21.29
C LEU A 330 0.54 0.88 -21.38
N ASN A 331 0.03 0.76 -22.61
CA ASN A 331 -1.39 0.64 -22.91
C ASN A 331 -1.83 -0.82 -22.85
N PHE A 332 -1.82 -1.40 -21.64
CA PHE A 332 -2.36 -2.73 -21.37
C PHE A 332 -3.75 -2.64 -20.76
N ASP A 333 -4.55 -3.68 -20.98
CA ASP A 333 -5.74 -3.96 -20.16
C ASP A 333 -5.27 -4.32 -18.74
N MET A 334 -5.30 -3.33 -17.84
CA MET A 334 -4.82 -3.46 -16.47
C MET A 334 -5.60 -4.49 -15.67
N GLU A 335 -6.92 -4.59 -15.90
CA GLU A 335 -7.75 -5.59 -15.25
C GLU A 335 -7.29 -6.99 -15.64
N LYS A 336 -7.13 -7.25 -16.94
CA LYS A 336 -6.63 -8.55 -17.41
C LYS A 336 -5.20 -8.84 -16.95
N TYR A 337 -4.33 -7.83 -16.96
CA TYR A 337 -2.92 -7.98 -16.58
C TYR A 337 -2.77 -8.36 -15.09
N VAL A 338 -3.43 -7.62 -14.20
CA VAL A 338 -3.47 -7.94 -12.77
C VAL A 338 -4.19 -9.26 -12.56
N TYR A 339 -5.30 -9.50 -13.27
CA TYR A 339 -6.05 -10.75 -13.17
C TYR A 339 -5.16 -11.98 -13.46
N ASP A 340 -4.48 -11.99 -14.61
CA ASP A 340 -3.70 -13.14 -15.06
C ASP A 340 -2.45 -13.40 -14.20
N LYS A 341 -1.77 -12.34 -13.74
CA LYS A 341 -0.51 -12.49 -12.98
C LYS A 341 -0.76 -12.81 -11.51
N VAL A 342 -1.73 -12.16 -10.88
CA VAL A 342 -2.03 -12.34 -9.45
C VAL A 342 -2.76 -13.65 -9.20
N GLY A 343 -3.73 -13.97 -10.06
CA GLY A 343 -4.54 -15.17 -9.91
C GLY A 343 -3.74 -16.45 -9.98
N LYS A 344 -2.80 -16.54 -10.92
CA LYS A 344 -1.94 -17.73 -11.07
C LYS A 344 -1.06 -17.94 -9.83
N ASN A 345 -0.47 -16.87 -9.30
CA ASN A 345 0.37 -16.92 -8.11
C ASN A 345 -0.45 -17.28 -6.86
N LEU A 346 -1.66 -16.72 -6.73
CA LEU A 346 -2.56 -17.04 -5.63
C LEU A 346 -3.09 -18.49 -5.70
N ASP A 347 -3.49 -18.95 -6.89
CA ASP A 347 -3.90 -20.34 -7.13
C ASP A 347 -2.79 -21.32 -6.77
N GLU A 348 -1.55 -21.00 -7.14
CA GLU A 348 -0.37 -21.82 -6.85
C GLU A 348 -0.15 -21.97 -5.33
N CYS A 349 -0.22 -20.86 -4.59
CA CYS A 349 -0.17 -20.86 -3.13
C CYS A 349 -1.28 -21.74 -2.53
N VAL A 350 -2.53 -21.49 -2.93
CA VAL A 350 -3.71 -22.11 -2.32
C VAL A 350 -3.79 -23.62 -2.58
N LYS A 351 -3.38 -24.09 -3.78
CA LYS A 351 -3.23 -25.53 -4.09
C LYS A 351 -2.27 -26.22 -3.13
N ASN A 352 -1.23 -25.53 -2.69
CA ASN A 352 -0.23 -26.05 -1.77
C ASN A 352 -0.59 -25.79 -0.29
N GLN A 353 -1.81 -25.31 -0.01
CA GLN A 353 -2.32 -24.93 1.32
C GLN A 353 -1.48 -23.81 1.96
N ILE A 354 -1.00 -22.89 1.14
CA ILE A 354 -0.39 -21.63 1.55
C ILE A 354 -1.39 -20.53 1.20
N TYR A 355 -1.72 -19.69 2.16
CA TYR A 355 -2.87 -18.78 2.06
C TYR A 355 -2.42 -17.34 2.38
N PRO A 356 -2.06 -16.56 1.35
CA PRO A 356 -1.69 -15.16 1.53
C PRO A 356 -2.80 -14.32 2.17
N LEU A 357 -2.42 -13.37 3.02
CA LEU A 357 -3.32 -12.43 3.70
C LEU A 357 -3.30 -11.02 3.09
N ALA A 358 -2.18 -10.63 2.49
CA ALA A 358 -1.96 -9.33 1.90
C ALA A 358 -1.18 -9.45 0.59
N PHE A 359 -1.02 -8.33 -0.11
CA PHE A 359 -0.20 -8.21 -1.31
C PHE A 359 0.96 -7.22 -1.09
N GLY A 360 2.08 -7.47 -1.75
CA GLY A 360 3.22 -6.57 -1.88
C GLY A 360 3.77 -6.58 -3.31
N ALA A 361 4.17 -5.41 -3.80
CA ALA A 361 4.73 -5.22 -5.14
C ALA A 361 6.26 -5.42 -5.13
N PRO A 362 6.84 -6.03 -6.17
CA PRO A 362 8.27 -6.23 -6.21
C PRO A 362 8.98 -4.88 -6.38
N HIS A 363 9.96 -4.60 -5.51
CA HIS A 363 10.81 -3.41 -5.55
C HIS A 363 10.04 -2.07 -5.59
N TYR A 364 8.82 -2.05 -5.03
CA TYR A 364 7.91 -0.91 -4.98
C TYR A 364 7.50 -0.29 -6.34
N ASP A 365 7.82 -0.93 -7.50
CA ASP A 365 7.42 -0.42 -8.81
C ASP A 365 6.03 -0.95 -9.18
N MET A 366 5.02 -0.10 -9.00
CA MET A 366 3.65 -0.41 -9.37
C MET A 366 2.98 0.84 -9.94
N ASP A 367 2.30 0.68 -11.07
CA ASP A 367 1.53 1.75 -11.71
C ASP A 367 0.34 2.13 -10.82
N ILE A 368 0.04 3.42 -10.70
CA ILE A 368 -1.07 3.91 -9.86
C ILE A 368 -2.40 3.18 -10.14
N ARG A 369 -2.63 2.75 -11.40
CA ARG A 369 -3.83 2.04 -11.84
C ARG A 369 -3.85 0.60 -11.34
N GLU A 370 -2.69 -0.03 -11.18
CA GLU A 370 -2.61 -1.40 -10.65
C GLU A 370 -3.12 -1.41 -9.20
N TYR A 371 -2.78 -0.43 -8.36
CA TYR A 371 -3.23 -0.39 -6.97
C TYR A 371 -4.76 -0.42 -6.84
N LYS A 372 -5.45 0.36 -7.68
CA LYS A 372 -6.92 0.39 -7.74
C LYS A 372 -7.50 -0.96 -8.15
N GLU A 373 -6.83 -1.68 -9.03
CA GLU A 373 -7.24 -3.02 -9.45
C GLU A 373 -7.02 -4.05 -8.34
N PHE A 374 -5.86 -4.01 -7.67
CA PHE A 374 -5.58 -4.90 -6.53
C PHE A 374 -6.56 -4.76 -5.38
N LYS A 375 -7.01 -3.53 -5.13
CA LYS A 375 -8.00 -3.22 -4.10
C LYS A 375 -9.30 -4.04 -4.25
N LYS A 376 -9.60 -4.56 -5.46
CA LYS A 376 -10.76 -5.45 -5.67
C LYS A 376 -10.54 -6.85 -5.08
N TYR A 377 -9.30 -7.32 -5.03
CA TYR A 377 -8.95 -8.71 -4.67
C TYR A 377 -8.31 -8.83 -3.29
N PHE A 378 -7.58 -7.81 -2.84
CA PHE A 378 -6.90 -7.76 -1.55
C PHE A 378 -7.43 -6.58 -0.72
N SER A 379 -7.65 -6.84 0.57
CA SER A 379 -7.89 -5.78 1.55
C SER A 379 -6.62 -5.01 1.87
N THR A 380 -5.47 -5.67 1.85
CA THR A 380 -4.28 -5.17 2.53
C THR A 380 -3.11 -5.18 1.57
N TYR A 381 -2.50 -4.01 1.44
CA TYR A 381 -1.22 -3.82 0.79
C TYR A 381 -0.16 -3.50 1.87
N VAL A 382 1.00 -4.16 1.81
CA VAL A 382 2.09 -3.96 2.76
C VAL A 382 3.33 -3.56 1.99
N GLU A 383 3.75 -2.29 2.08
CA GLU A 383 4.99 -1.73 1.49
C GLU A 383 4.96 -0.19 1.45
N GLN A 384 5.97 0.43 0.85
CA GLN A 384 5.90 1.85 0.47
C GLN A 384 4.93 2.06 -0.70
N TYR A 385 4.25 3.21 -0.70
CA TYR A 385 3.35 3.60 -1.78
C TYR A 385 4.09 4.47 -2.81
N GLN A 386 4.15 4.03 -4.06
CA GLN A 386 4.60 4.87 -5.17
C GLN A 386 3.47 5.78 -5.63
N ASN A 387 3.62 7.09 -5.44
CA ASN A 387 2.60 8.09 -5.76
C ASN A 387 2.80 8.76 -7.13
N ASN A 388 3.82 8.35 -7.90
CA ASN A 388 4.14 8.89 -9.22
C ASN A 388 4.62 7.79 -10.17
N ASP A 389 4.05 7.72 -11.38
CA ASP A 389 4.43 6.74 -12.41
C ASP A 389 5.67 7.16 -13.22
N LYS A 390 6.03 8.45 -13.24
CA LYS A 390 7.12 9.02 -14.05
C LYS A 390 8.50 8.85 -13.43
N ARG A 391 8.59 8.94 -12.10
CA ARG A 391 9.82 8.77 -11.32
C ARG A 391 9.49 7.93 -10.09
N PHE A 392 10.41 7.05 -9.70
CA PHE A 392 10.28 6.26 -8.49
C PHE A 392 10.36 7.18 -7.27
N ILE A 393 9.19 7.61 -6.77
CA ILE A 393 9.05 8.35 -5.52
C ILE A 393 8.11 7.53 -4.65
N SER A 394 8.70 6.86 -3.67
CA SER A 394 7.99 6.03 -2.72
C SER A 394 7.72 6.80 -1.43
N LYS A 395 6.55 6.56 -0.83
CA LYS A 395 6.08 7.28 0.35
C LYS A 395 6.02 6.39 1.58
N ALA A 396 6.79 6.80 2.57
CA ALA A 396 6.75 6.29 3.93
C ALA A 396 5.70 7.06 4.74
N TYR A 397 4.48 6.53 4.86
CA TYR A 397 3.49 7.08 5.79
C TYR A 397 3.75 6.57 7.20
N PRO A 398 3.42 7.34 8.26
CA PRO A 398 3.60 6.89 9.64
C PRO A 398 2.40 6.10 10.18
N TYR A 399 1.37 5.80 9.37
CA TYR A 399 0.13 5.18 9.82
C TYR A 399 -0.34 4.06 8.89
N ILE A 400 -1.09 3.10 9.45
CA ILE A 400 -1.96 2.24 8.65
C ILE A 400 -3.13 3.07 8.10
N LEU A 401 -3.16 3.28 6.78
CA LEU A 401 -4.21 4.04 6.09
C LEU A 401 -5.36 3.10 5.73
N LYS A 402 -6.61 3.58 5.83
CA LYS A 402 -7.80 2.77 5.51
C LYS A 402 -8.75 3.54 4.59
N ASP A 403 -9.45 2.80 3.74
CA ASP A 403 -10.48 3.29 2.83
C ASP A 403 -10.06 4.52 2.00
N THR A 404 -8.82 4.57 1.55
CA THR A 404 -8.35 5.64 0.65
C THR A 404 -8.85 5.39 -0.77
N GLU A 405 -8.56 6.27 -1.73
CA GLU A 405 -8.89 5.98 -3.13
C GLU A 405 -8.14 4.73 -3.60
N THR A 406 -6.86 4.65 -3.23
CA THR A 406 -5.91 3.64 -3.70
C THR A 406 -5.99 2.33 -2.94
N PHE A 407 -6.27 2.36 -1.63
CA PHE A 407 -6.18 1.19 -0.75
C PHE A 407 -7.47 0.93 0.04
N ASN A 408 -7.73 -0.33 0.35
CA ASN A 408 -8.63 -0.68 1.45
C ASN A 408 -7.88 -0.53 2.78
N ILE A 409 -6.68 -1.12 2.87
CA ILE A 409 -5.72 -0.99 3.96
C ILE A 409 -4.30 -0.89 3.36
N LEU A 410 -3.55 0.14 3.75
CA LEU A 410 -2.11 0.25 3.50
C LEU A 410 -1.37 0.11 4.83
N ILE A 411 -0.46 -0.85 4.92
CA ILE A 411 0.51 -0.96 6.02
C ILE A 411 1.87 -0.48 5.47
N PRO A 412 2.32 0.74 5.80
CA PRO A 412 3.49 1.32 5.19
C PRO A 412 4.79 0.74 5.75
N GLU A 413 5.72 0.46 4.87
CA GLU A 413 7.13 0.24 5.23
C GLU A 413 7.86 1.59 5.18
N ASN A 414 8.66 1.93 6.19
CA ASN A 414 9.11 3.32 6.37
C ASN A 414 10.42 3.49 7.16
N LEU A 415 11.08 2.39 7.56
CA LEU A 415 12.35 2.45 8.30
C LEU A 415 13.60 2.34 7.41
N GLY A 416 13.45 2.06 6.12
CA GLY A 416 14.55 1.85 5.19
C GLY A 416 14.96 0.39 5.07
N ASN A 417 16.18 0.14 4.60
CA ASN A 417 16.66 -1.21 4.28
C ASN A 417 18.02 -1.55 4.92
N MET A 418 18.29 -2.85 5.00
CA MET A 418 19.59 -3.39 5.40
C MET A 418 20.45 -3.62 4.17
N ALA A 419 21.31 -2.66 3.82
CA ALA A 419 22.24 -2.83 2.70
C ALA A 419 23.55 -3.49 3.18
N LYS A 420 23.89 -4.66 2.62
CA LYS A 420 25.09 -5.44 2.99
C LYS A 420 26.40 -4.63 2.95
N ASN A 421 26.50 -3.68 2.03
CA ASN A 421 27.70 -2.85 1.84
C ASN A 421 27.62 -1.49 2.56
N ASN A 422 26.56 -1.24 3.34
CA ASN A 422 26.41 -0.03 4.12
C ASN A 422 26.67 -0.34 5.60
N SER A 423 27.81 0.07 6.15
CA SER A 423 28.12 -0.12 7.57
C SER A 423 27.24 0.72 8.50
N LEU A 424 26.54 1.74 7.98
CA LEU A 424 25.67 2.65 8.72
C LEU A 424 24.19 2.24 8.71
N TRP A 425 23.84 1.10 8.11
CA TRP A 425 22.45 0.64 7.96
C TRP A 425 21.63 0.72 9.26
N LEU A 426 22.22 0.31 10.39
CA LEU A 426 21.51 0.31 11.68
C LEU A 426 21.27 1.74 12.18
N ARG A 427 22.24 2.64 12.00
CA ARG A 427 22.12 4.06 12.37
C ARG A 427 21.06 4.75 11.52
N GLU A 428 20.95 4.42 10.24
CA GLU A 428 19.90 4.95 9.37
C GLU A 428 18.50 4.49 9.80
N ILE A 429 18.34 3.20 10.14
CA ILE A 429 17.08 2.69 10.71
C ILE A 429 16.74 3.39 12.03
N GLN A 430 17.73 3.60 12.90
CA GLN A 430 17.56 4.30 14.18
C GLN A 430 17.09 5.74 13.98
N GLU A 431 17.69 6.48 13.03
CA GLU A 431 17.27 7.84 12.71
C GLU A 431 15.87 7.89 12.09
N ASN A 432 15.52 6.92 11.23
CA ASN A 432 14.18 6.83 10.66
C ASN A 432 13.14 6.50 11.74
N PHE A 433 13.46 5.59 12.66
CA PHE A 433 12.61 5.27 13.79
C PHE A 433 12.43 6.48 14.73
N ARG A 434 13.50 7.22 15.02
CA ARG A 434 13.44 8.47 15.80
C ARG A 434 12.48 9.48 15.16
N LYS A 435 12.53 9.65 13.83
CA LYS A 435 11.63 10.55 13.09
C LYS A 435 10.17 10.09 13.07
N ILE A 436 9.91 8.78 12.98
CA ILE A 436 8.54 8.24 12.91
C ILE A 436 7.88 8.17 14.28
N SER A 437 8.64 7.86 15.33
CA SER A 437 8.15 7.70 16.71
C SER A 437 7.65 9.00 17.35
N ILE A 438 7.88 10.17 16.73
CA ILE A 438 7.22 11.42 17.16
C ILE A 438 5.70 11.39 16.89
N VAL A 439 5.23 10.51 16.02
CA VAL A 439 3.84 10.43 15.57
C VAL A 439 3.04 9.50 16.48
N ARG A 440 2.03 10.02 17.17
CA ARG A 440 1.20 9.23 18.10
C ARG A 440 0.39 8.19 17.35
N GLY A 441 0.52 6.92 17.75
CA GLY A 441 -0.15 5.80 17.09
C GLY A 441 0.49 5.39 15.76
N TYR A 442 1.81 5.58 15.64
CA TYR A 442 2.55 5.24 14.44
C TYR A 442 2.51 3.73 14.13
N THR A 443 2.78 3.41 12.88
CA THR A 443 3.17 2.06 12.44
C THR A 443 4.47 2.17 11.68
N ALA A 444 5.44 1.31 12.00
CA ALA A 444 6.74 1.30 11.35
C ALA A 444 7.15 -0.07 10.83
N GLY A 445 7.89 -0.10 9.73
CA GLY A 445 8.19 -1.35 9.03
C GLY A 445 9.57 -1.39 8.41
N VAL A 446 10.19 -2.56 8.46
CA VAL A 446 11.48 -2.88 7.84
C VAL A 446 11.46 -4.29 7.26
N PHE A 447 12.20 -4.49 6.17
CA PHE A 447 12.40 -5.82 5.60
C PHE A 447 13.82 -6.36 5.83
N PHE A 448 13.94 -7.68 5.88
CA PHE A 448 15.18 -8.44 5.95
C PHE A 448 15.29 -9.40 4.77
N ASN A 449 16.45 -9.38 4.12
CA ASN A 449 16.75 -10.27 3.01
C ASN A 449 17.32 -11.60 3.50
N PRO A 450 16.68 -12.75 3.21
CA PRO A 450 17.05 -14.05 3.79
C PRO A 450 18.43 -14.57 3.36
N TYR A 451 19.02 -14.02 2.30
CA TYR A 451 20.39 -14.37 1.89
C TYR A 451 21.47 -13.76 2.81
N MET A 452 21.14 -12.70 3.56
CA MET A 452 22.05 -11.98 4.45
C MET A 452 22.45 -12.81 5.67
N ASP A 453 23.50 -12.36 6.37
CA ASP A 453 23.85 -12.92 7.68
C ASP A 453 22.74 -12.58 8.69
N ILE A 454 22.27 -13.59 9.42
CA ILE A 454 21.23 -13.46 10.45
C ILE A 454 21.63 -12.51 11.58
N ASN A 455 22.94 -12.25 11.78
CA ASN A 455 23.40 -11.28 12.78
C ASN A 455 22.87 -9.86 12.53
N TYR A 456 22.61 -9.48 11.28
CA TYR A 456 21.95 -8.21 10.97
C TYR A 456 20.53 -8.17 11.55
N LEU A 457 19.77 -9.25 11.38
CA LEU A 457 18.43 -9.38 11.94
C LEU A 457 18.44 -9.38 13.47
N LYS A 458 19.42 -10.05 14.09
CA LYS A 458 19.60 -10.05 15.56
C LYS A 458 19.83 -8.65 16.10
N ASN A 459 20.79 -7.91 15.53
CA ASN A 459 21.09 -6.54 15.94
C ASN A 459 19.87 -5.60 15.80
N LEU A 460 19.06 -5.79 14.75
CA LEU A 460 17.83 -5.04 14.56
C LEU A 460 16.79 -5.37 15.65
N VAL A 461 16.61 -6.65 15.96
CA VAL A 461 15.70 -7.10 17.03
C VAL A 461 16.14 -6.57 18.39
N ASP A 462 17.43 -6.62 18.70
CA ASP A 462 18.00 -6.07 19.94
C ASP A 462 17.69 -4.57 20.06
N TYR A 463 17.85 -3.82 18.97
CA TYR A 463 17.48 -2.41 18.93
C TYR A 463 15.98 -2.21 19.20
N PHE A 464 15.09 -2.90 18.48
CA PHE A 464 13.64 -2.75 18.70
C PHE A 464 13.23 -3.11 20.14
N LYS A 465 13.79 -4.18 20.72
CA LYS A 465 13.55 -4.54 22.12
C LYS A 465 14.04 -3.46 23.08
N SER A 466 15.19 -2.82 22.81
CA SER A 466 15.69 -1.69 23.61
C SER A 466 14.76 -0.48 23.60
N GLN A 467 13.95 -0.32 22.55
CA GLN A 467 12.97 0.75 22.41
C GLN A 467 11.59 0.38 22.99
N ASN A 468 11.43 -0.84 23.53
CA ASN A 468 10.17 -1.34 24.11
C ASN A 468 8.96 -1.23 23.17
N VAL A 469 9.17 -1.56 21.88
CA VAL A 469 8.12 -1.51 20.86
C VAL A 469 7.21 -2.74 20.89
N ASN A 470 5.96 -2.57 20.46
CA ASN A 470 5.08 -3.70 20.17
C ASN A 470 5.26 -4.16 18.73
N PHE A 471 5.11 -5.47 18.48
CA PHE A 471 5.19 -6.02 17.13
C PHE A 471 3.80 -6.22 16.53
N LEU A 472 3.64 -5.86 15.26
CA LEU A 472 2.41 -6.07 14.49
C LEU A 472 2.34 -7.51 14.01
N ASP A 473 1.29 -8.24 14.42
CA ASP A 473 0.90 -9.51 13.81
C ASP A 473 -0.15 -9.25 12.72
N LEU A 474 0.23 -9.52 11.47
CA LEU A 474 -0.68 -9.36 10.34
C LEU A 474 -1.95 -10.20 10.51
N LYS A 475 -1.91 -11.35 11.19
CA LYS A 475 -3.10 -12.20 11.40
C LYS A 475 -4.12 -11.56 12.35
N GLU A 476 -3.73 -10.58 13.15
CA GLU A 476 -4.65 -9.82 14.00
C GLU A 476 -5.43 -8.76 13.22
N GLU A 477 -4.84 -8.25 12.14
CA GLU A 477 -5.48 -7.26 11.28
C GLU A 477 -6.66 -7.85 10.49
N GLU A 478 -7.59 -6.97 10.11
CA GLU A 478 -8.80 -7.30 9.33
C GLU A 478 -8.47 -7.50 7.85
N ASN A 479 -7.83 -8.62 7.53
CA ASN A 479 -7.46 -8.92 6.16
C ASN A 479 -8.52 -9.78 5.46
N TRP A 480 -8.67 -9.58 4.15
CA TRP A 480 -9.38 -10.47 3.25
C TRP A 480 -8.71 -10.54 1.88
N VAL A 481 -8.73 -11.72 1.31
CA VAL A 481 -8.37 -12.00 -0.10
C VAL A 481 -9.57 -12.67 -0.74
N LYS A 482 -10.01 -12.14 -1.88
CA LYS A 482 -11.15 -12.64 -2.64
C LYS A 482 -10.74 -12.84 -4.09
N TRP A 483 -10.78 -14.07 -4.55
CA TRP A 483 -10.41 -14.42 -5.93
C TRP A 483 -11.18 -15.65 -6.40
N ASN A 484 -12.13 -15.49 -7.33
CA ASN A 484 -12.97 -16.60 -7.81
C ASN A 484 -13.60 -17.38 -6.62
N ASP A 485 -13.25 -18.66 -6.47
CA ASP A 485 -13.68 -19.55 -5.38
C ASP A 485 -12.80 -19.49 -4.11
N ILE A 486 -11.73 -18.68 -4.13
CA ILE A 486 -10.82 -18.46 -3.01
C ILE A 486 -11.32 -17.29 -2.18
N LYS A 487 -11.55 -17.55 -0.89
CA LYS A 487 -11.76 -16.52 0.13
C LYS A 487 -10.88 -16.84 1.33
N VAL A 488 -9.91 -15.98 1.59
CA VAL A 488 -9.07 -16.02 2.80
C VAL A 488 -9.39 -14.79 3.63
N SER A 489 -9.45 -14.91 4.95
CA SER A 489 -9.56 -13.75 5.83
C SER A 489 -8.91 -13.99 7.17
N SER A 490 -8.37 -12.92 7.77
CA SER A 490 -7.94 -12.90 9.17
C SER A 490 -8.60 -11.76 9.93
N LYS A 491 -8.79 -11.95 11.23
CA LYS A 491 -9.18 -10.89 12.18
C LYS A 491 -8.98 -11.41 13.60
N ASN A 492 -8.33 -10.63 14.47
CA ASN A 492 -8.10 -10.98 15.88
C ASN A 492 -7.45 -12.37 16.04
N GLY A 493 -6.48 -12.69 15.18
CA GLY A 493 -5.80 -14.00 15.16
C GLY A 493 -6.63 -15.16 14.60
N THR A 494 -7.92 -14.94 14.32
CA THR A 494 -8.79 -15.97 13.72
C THR A 494 -8.57 -16.01 12.22
N PHE A 495 -8.27 -17.21 11.71
CA PHE A 495 -7.94 -17.43 10.30
C PHE A 495 -9.00 -18.30 9.62
N ASN A 496 -9.59 -17.81 8.53
CA ASN A 496 -10.66 -18.49 7.80
C ASN A 496 -10.30 -18.66 6.32
N VAL A 497 -10.49 -19.87 5.81
CA VAL A 497 -10.28 -20.21 4.39
C VAL A 497 -11.53 -20.89 3.85
N LYS A 498 -12.02 -20.38 2.72
CA LYS A 498 -12.98 -21.07 1.86
C LYS A 498 -12.32 -21.25 0.51
N TYR A 499 -12.03 -22.50 0.16
CA TYR A 499 -11.49 -22.88 -1.13
C TYR A 499 -12.15 -24.19 -1.55
N LYS A 500 -12.76 -24.21 -2.74
CA LYS A 500 -13.18 -25.45 -3.38
C LYS A 500 -12.04 -25.91 -4.26
N GLU A 501 -11.44 -27.03 -3.88
CA GLU A 501 -10.45 -27.69 -4.72
C GLU A 501 -11.12 -28.01 -6.06
N LYS A 502 -10.63 -27.38 -7.14
CA LYS A 502 -11.04 -27.79 -8.49
C LYS A 502 -10.54 -29.21 -8.66
N LYS A 503 -11.45 -30.19 -8.71
CA LYS A 503 -11.11 -31.57 -9.09
C LYS A 503 -10.20 -31.48 -10.31
N GLU A 504 -8.95 -31.95 -10.17
CA GLU A 504 -8.04 -32.04 -11.30
C GLU A 504 -8.80 -32.66 -12.47
N PHE A 505 -8.79 -31.99 -13.63
CA PHE A 505 -9.20 -32.62 -14.85
C PHE A 505 -8.32 -33.85 -15.01
N ASN A 506 -8.91 -35.03 -14.79
CA ASN A 506 -8.26 -36.33 -14.85
C ASN A 506 -7.33 -36.37 -16.08
N LYS A 507 -6.01 -36.43 -15.87
CA LYS A 507 -4.99 -36.57 -16.94
C LYS A 507 -5.24 -37.78 -17.87
N LYS A 508 -6.16 -38.69 -17.52
CA LYS A 508 -6.68 -39.74 -18.41
C LYS A 508 -7.33 -39.19 -19.69
N GLY A 509 -8.13 -38.13 -19.59
CA GLY A 509 -8.84 -37.57 -20.76
C GLY A 509 -7.91 -36.93 -21.80
N PHE A 510 -6.74 -36.44 -21.39
CA PHE A 510 -5.76 -35.84 -22.31
C PHE A 510 -5.03 -36.90 -23.14
N LYS A 511 -4.76 -38.09 -22.55
CA LYS A 511 -4.22 -39.24 -23.29
C LYS A 511 -5.26 -39.82 -24.26
N GLU A 512 -6.52 -39.90 -23.86
CA GLU A 512 -7.61 -40.34 -24.76
C GLU A 512 -7.79 -39.38 -25.95
N LYS A 513 -7.73 -38.05 -25.71
CA LYS A 513 -7.82 -37.06 -26.78
C LYS A 513 -6.66 -37.14 -27.77
N GLN A 514 -5.41 -37.29 -27.29
CA GLN A 514 -4.26 -37.53 -28.17
C GLN A 514 -4.36 -38.85 -28.96
N LEU A 515 -4.99 -39.87 -28.39
CA LEU A 515 -5.21 -41.16 -29.06
C LEU A 515 -6.28 -41.04 -30.15
N ILE A 516 -7.38 -40.32 -29.88
CA ILE A 516 -8.43 -40.01 -30.85
C ILE A 516 -7.88 -39.15 -31.99
N ASP A 517 -7.06 -38.14 -31.71
CA ASP A 517 -6.46 -37.28 -32.74
C ASP A 517 -5.50 -38.07 -33.65
N ARG A 518 -4.74 -39.02 -33.09
CA ARG A 518 -3.90 -39.95 -33.88
C ARG A 518 -4.74 -40.90 -34.74
N ILE A 519 -5.84 -41.43 -34.21
CA ILE A 519 -6.75 -42.30 -34.97
C ILE A 519 -7.39 -41.52 -36.12
N ASN A 520 -7.86 -40.30 -35.87
CA ASN A 520 -8.45 -39.44 -36.91
C ASN A 520 -7.43 -39.11 -38.00
N PHE A 521 -6.18 -38.83 -37.64
CA PHE A 521 -5.12 -38.60 -38.62
C PHE A 521 -4.83 -39.82 -39.50
N ILE A 522 -4.82 -41.03 -38.90
CA ILE A 522 -4.66 -42.29 -39.65
C ILE A 522 -5.85 -42.52 -40.60
N ILE A 523 -7.08 -42.26 -40.15
CA ILE A 523 -8.28 -42.39 -40.99
C ILE A 523 -8.22 -41.42 -42.18
N ILE A 524 -7.79 -40.17 -41.98
CA ILE A 524 -7.62 -39.19 -43.05
C ILE A 524 -6.61 -39.69 -44.09
N ILE A 525 -5.49 -40.28 -43.67
CA ILE A 525 -4.50 -40.85 -44.57
C ILE A 525 -5.10 -42.01 -45.37
N ILE A 526 -5.84 -42.91 -44.73
CA ILE A 526 -6.50 -44.05 -45.41
C ILE A 526 -7.48 -43.54 -46.47
N VAL A 527 -8.33 -42.57 -46.11
CA VAL A 527 -9.30 -41.98 -47.05
C VAL A 527 -8.58 -41.33 -48.24
N ALA A 528 -7.50 -40.59 -48.01
CA ALA A 528 -6.70 -39.96 -49.07
C ALA A 528 -6.08 -40.99 -50.03
N VAL A 529 -5.58 -42.11 -49.50
CA VAL A 529 -5.06 -43.22 -50.32
C VAL A 529 -6.17 -43.83 -51.17
N PHE A 530 -7.35 -44.11 -50.61
CA PHE A 530 -8.48 -44.65 -51.37
C PHE A 530 -8.96 -43.69 -52.48
N ILE A 531 -9.02 -42.39 -52.19
CA ILE A 531 -9.36 -41.38 -53.20
C ILE A 531 -8.32 -41.37 -54.33
N THR A 532 -7.03 -41.47 -53.99
CA THR A 532 -5.95 -41.48 -54.97
C THR A 532 -6.01 -42.72 -55.86
N ILE A 533 -6.24 -43.91 -55.26
CA ILE A 533 -6.45 -45.16 -56.00
C ILE A 533 -7.67 -45.06 -56.91
N PHE A 534 -8.78 -44.52 -56.41
CA PHE A 534 -9.99 -44.34 -57.20
C PHE A 534 -9.75 -43.41 -58.40
N ILE A 535 -9.03 -42.30 -58.20
CA ILE A 535 -8.65 -41.37 -59.27
C ILE A 535 -7.76 -42.08 -60.31
N ILE A 536 -6.77 -42.86 -59.86
CA ILE A 536 -5.90 -43.64 -60.76
C ILE A 536 -6.72 -44.64 -61.58
N ILE A 537 -7.63 -45.39 -60.94
CA ILE A 537 -8.53 -46.34 -61.62
C ILE A 537 -9.42 -45.61 -62.62
N PHE A 538 -9.99 -44.47 -62.26
CA PHE A 538 -10.83 -43.65 -63.13
C PHE A 538 -10.06 -43.17 -64.36
N PHE A 539 -8.82 -42.71 -64.21
CA PHE A 539 -7.98 -42.31 -65.35
C PHE A 539 -7.54 -43.51 -66.21
N LEU A 540 -7.24 -44.66 -65.59
CA LEU A 540 -6.89 -45.89 -66.31
C LEU A 540 -8.10 -46.45 -67.09
N SER A 541 -9.31 -46.41 -66.53
CA SER A 541 -10.54 -46.84 -67.24
C SER A 541 -10.83 -45.90 -68.41
N LYS A 542 -10.70 -44.58 -68.21
CA LYS A 542 -10.89 -43.58 -69.26
C LYS A 542 -9.86 -43.72 -70.41
N LYS A 543 -8.63 -44.14 -70.09
CA LYS A 543 -7.60 -44.47 -71.09
C LYS A 543 -7.92 -45.76 -71.86
N LYS A 544 -8.49 -46.76 -71.20
CA LYS A 544 -8.94 -48.01 -71.82
C LYS A 544 -10.15 -47.82 -72.75
N ASP A 545 -11.08 -46.94 -72.39
CA ASP A 545 -12.24 -46.58 -73.24
C ASP A 545 -11.83 -45.74 -74.45
N ARG A 546 -10.83 -44.86 -74.33
CA ARG A 546 -10.23 -44.15 -75.48
C ARG A 546 -9.59 -45.11 -76.49
N ASN A 547 -8.97 -46.19 -76.03
CA ASN A 547 -8.39 -47.22 -76.88
C ASN A 547 -9.42 -48.19 -77.49
N LYS A 548 -10.69 -48.11 -77.06
CA LYS A 548 -11.79 -48.93 -77.61
C LYS A 548 -12.51 -48.26 -78.80
N PHE A 549 -12.28 -46.97 -79.02
CA PHE A 549 -12.81 -46.18 -80.14
C PHE A 549 -11.76 -45.80 -81.20
N LEU A 550 -10.55 -46.35 -81.11
CA LEU A 550 -9.45 -46.18 -82.08
C LEU A 550 -8.91 -47.54 -82.56
N ARG A 551 -9.82 -48.48 -82.88
CA ARG A 551 -9.49 -49.71 -83.58
C ARG A 551 -10.45 -49.95 -84.72
#